data_AF-A0A4U2ZA70-F1
#
_entry.id   AF-A0A4U2ZA70-F1
#
_cell.length_a   1.000
_cell.length_b   1.000
_cell.length_c   1.000
_cell.angle_alpha   90.00
_cell.angle_beta   90.00
_cell.angle_gamma   90.00
#
_symmetry.space_group_name_H-M   'P 1'
#
loop_
_entity.id
_entity.type
_entity.pdbx_description
1 polymer ?
#
loop_
_entity_poly.entity_id
_entity_poly.type
_entity_poly.pdbx_seq_one_letter_code
_entity_poly.pdbx_strand_id
1 'polypeptide(L)'
;MMQLQIKRVDFVLIAILLQSFSFMTIKYASIYETYSLILLGVAFAFIVSRAYIWQIVLKHNELSRVYPFNSLVQVLIFVYAVVLFGEVVSFWHVVGLGLMVYGVILLGKSR
;
A
#
# COMPACT_ATOMS: atom_id res chain seq x y z
N MET A 1 21.60 17.05 17.97
CA MET A 1 20.40 17.70 18.56
C MET A 1 19.50 18.19 17.44
N MET A 2 18.65 17.32 16.90
CA MET A 2 17.40 17.71 16.22
C MET A 2 16.58 16.43 16.07
N GLN A 3 15.83 16.09 17.12
CA GLN A 3 14.85 15.01 17.05
C GLN A 3 13.72 15.49 16.16
N LEU A 4 13.76 15.11 14.88
CA LEU A 4 12.63 15.22 13.98
C LEU A 4 11.53 14.29 14.50
N GLN A 5 10.68 14.85 15.36
CA GLN A 5 9.38 14.31 15.78
C GLN A 5 8.34 14.33 14.64
N ILE A 6 8.77 14.19 13.37
CA ILE A 6 7.86 13.95 12.25
C ILE A 6 7.09 12.67 12.58
N LYS A 7 5.76 12.77 12.65
CA LYS A 7 4.92 11.74 13.27
C LYS A 7 5.21 10.40 12.58
N ARG A 8 5.57 9.38 13.36
CA ARG A 8 5.94 8.03 12.89
C ARG A 8 4.89 7.36 12.00
N VAL A 9 3.65 7.87 11.99
CA VAL A 9 2.53 7.43 11.14
C VAL A 9 2.64 7.97 9.71
N ASP A 10 3.23 9.15 9.51
CA ASP A 10 3.34 9.77 8.18
C ASP A 10 4.20 8.89 7.25
N PHE A 11 5.26 8.30 7.78
CA PHE A 11 6.10 7.33 7.05
C PHE A 11 5.36 6.04 6.69
N VAL A 12 4.40 5.61 7.51
CA VAL A 12 3.55 4.44 7.21
C VAL A 12 2.66 4.74 6.01
N LEU A 13 2.02 5.92 5.99
CA LEU A 13 1.20 6.36 4.86
C LEU A 13 2.01 6.48 3.58
N ILE A 14 3.21 7.06 3.64
CA ILE A 14 4.11 7.14 2.48
C ILE A 14 4.48 5.73 1.98
N ALA A 15 4.85 4.80 2.87
CA ALA A 15 5.16 3.43 2.48
C ALA A 15 3.97 2.71 1.82
N ILE A 16 2.74 2.93 2.33
CA ILE A 16 1.51 2.38 1.76
C ILE A 16 1.26 2.94 0.37
N LEU A 17 1.40 4.26 0.19
CA LEU A 17 1.23 4.91 -1.10
C LEU A 17 2.22 4.39 -2.13
N LEU A 18 3.50 4.33 -1.78
CA LEU A 18 4.55 3.79 -2.66
C LEU A 18 4.25 2.34 -3.06
N GLN A 19 3.83 1.50 -2.11
CA GLN A 19 3.47 0.12 -2.44
C GLN A 19 2.27 0.05 -3.37
N SER A 20 1.23 0.83 -3.10
CA SER A 20 0.01 0.85 -3.93
C SER A 20 0.31 1.33 -5.36
N PHE A 21 1.17 2.34 -5.52
CA PHE A 21 1.60 2.81 -6.84
C PHE A 21 2.45 1.79 -7.57
N SER A 22 3.30 1.03 -6.88
CA SER A 22 4.02 -0.07 -7.52
C SER A 22 3.07 -1.08 -8.16
N PHE A 23 2.05 -1.53 -7.42
CA PHE A 23 1.05 -2.45 -7.96
C PHE A 23 0.23 -1.87 -9.11
N MET A 24 -0.15 -0.58 -9.01
CA MET A 24 -0.82 0.13 -10.11
C MET A 24 0.05 0.15 -11.37
N THR A 25 1.33 0.47 -11.24
CA THR A 25 2.27 0.52 -12.37
C THR A 25 2.54 -0.87 -12.95
N ILE A 26 2.62 -1.92 -12.12
CA ILE A 26 2.73 -3.32 -12.60
C ILE A 26 1.51 -3.68 -13.46
N LYS A 27 0.31 -3.31 -13.02
CA LYS A 27 -0.91 -3.54 -13.80
C LYS A 27 -0.85 -2.81 -15.14
N TYR A 28 -0.42 -1.55 -15.16
CA TYR A 28 -0.20 -0.83 -16.42
C TYR A 28 0.87 -1.47 -17.32
N ALA A 29 1.97 -1.98 -16.74
CA ALA A 29 3.02 -2.68 -17.48
C ALA A 29 2.52 -3.97 -18.14
N SER A 30 1.50 -4.61 -17.55
CA SER A 30 0.85 -5.79 -18.13
C SER A 30 -0.10 -5.47 -19.29
N ILE A 31 -0.59 -4.23 -19.39
CA ILE A 31 -1.52 -3.79 -20.44
C ILE A 31 -0.74 -3.21 -21.63
N TYR A 32 0.31 -2.43 -21.37
CA TYR A 32 1.11 -1.75 -22.40
C TYR A 32 2.42 -2.50 -22.66
N GLU A 33 2.41 -3.40 -23.65
CA GLU A 33 3.59 -4.20 -24.02
C GLU A 33 4.79 -3.35 -24.47
N THR A 34 4.54 -2.29 -25.25
CA THR A 34 5.60 -1.43 -25.83
C THR A 34 6.49 -0.76 -24.79
N TYR A 35 5.92 -0.35 -23.64
CA TYR A 35 6.66 0.35 -22.57
C TYR A 35 6.76 -0.49 -21.28
N SER A 36 6.46 -1.79 -21.37
CA SER A 36 6.35 -2.68 -20.21
C SER A 36 7.60 -2.67 -19.33
N LEU A 37 8.79 -2.71 -19.94
CA LEU A 37 10.07 -2.71 -19.21
C LEU A 37 10.31 -1.40 -18.45
N ILE A 38 9.96 -0.26 -19.04
CA ILE A 38 10.11 1.05 -18.39
C ILE A 38 9.16 1.15 -17.21
N LEU A 39 7.89 0.75 -17.41
CA LEU A 39 6.89 0.73 -16.35
C LEU A 39 7.27 -0.22 -15.22
N LEU A 40 7.81 -1.41 -15.54
CA LEU A 40 8.37 -2.32 -14.52
C LEU A 40 9.52 -1.66 -13.75
N GLY A 41 10.44 -0.98 -14.44
CA GLY A 41 11.52 -0.22 -13.81
C GLY A 41 11.00 0.81 -12.79
N VAL A 42 9.95 1.56 -13.16
CA VAL A 42 9.27 2.52 -12.26
C VAL A 42 8.60 1.79 -11.09
N ALA A 43 7.94 0.67 -11.33
CA ALA A 43 7.32 -0.12 -10.27
C ALA A 43 8.34 -0.64 -9.25
N PHE A 44 9.50 -1.12 -9.72
CA PHE A 44 10.59 -1.54 -8.87
C PHE A 44 11.20 -0.37 -8.08
N ALA A 45 11.34 0.81 -8.69
CA ALA A 45 11.80 2.00 -7.98
C ALA A 45 10.88 2.35 -6.79
N PHE A 46 9.56 2.23 -6.96
CA PHE A 46 8.61 2.39 -5.85
C PHE A 46 8.76 1.30 -4.77
N ILE A 47 8.96 0.04 -5.14
CA ILE A 47 9.20 -1.06 -4.19
C ILE A 47 10.48 -0.83 -3.38
N VAL A 48 11.57 -0.45 -4.02
CA VAL A 48 12.86 -0.19 -3.36
C VAL A 48 12.73 0.98 -2.39
N SER A 49 12.09 2.07 -2.84
CA SER A 49 11.81 3.24 -1.99
C SER A 49 10.94 2.87 -0.79
N ARG A 50 9.90 2.04 -1.00
CA ARG A 50 9.04 1.53 0.06
C ARG A 50 9.81 0.64 1.03
N ALA A 51 10.69 -0.23 0.55
CA ALA A 51 11.51 -1.10 1.40
C ALA A 51 12.40 -0.27 2.35
N TYR A 52 13.03 0.78 1.84
CA TYR A 52 13.83 1.69 2.65
C TYR A 52 13.01 2.41 3.74
N ILE A 53 11.86 2.99 3.36
CA ILE A 53 10.97 3.68 4.30
C ILE A 53 10.41 2.70 5.33
N TRP A 54 10.04 1.49 4.90
CA TRP A 54 9.50 0.47 5.80
C TRP A 54 10.52 0.03 6.84
N GLN A 55 11.80 -0.09 6.50
CA GLN A 55 12.86 -0.35 7.49
C GLN A 55 12.93 0.75 8.56
N ILE A 56 12.79 2.02 8.17
CA ILE A 56 12.76 3.15 9.12
C ILE A 56 11.52 3.05 10.02
N VAL A 57 10.36 2.72 9.45
CA VAL A 57 9.11 2.52 10.21
C VAL A 57 9.28 1.41 11.25
N LEU A 58 9.84 0.26 10.85
CA LEU A 58 10.03 -0.90 11.73
C LEU A 58 11.06 -0.66 12.83
N LYS A 59 12.10 0.14 12.55
CA LYS A 59 13.10 0.50 13.57
C LYS A 59 12.50 1.29 14.74
N HIS A 60 11.39 1.98 14.51
CA HIS A 60 10.79 2.90 15.46
C HIS A 60 9.39 2.49 15.92
N ASN A 61 8.83 1.38 15.44
CA ASN A 61 7.49 0.96 15.83
C ASN A 61 7.44 -0.55 16.00
N GLU A 62 6.59 -1.00 16.92
CA GLU A 62 6.28 -2.41 17.05
C GLU A 62 5.60 -2.91 15.78
N LEU A 63 6.04 -4.08 15.32
CA LEU A 63 5.55 -4.69 14.09
C LEU A 63 4.02 -4.86 14.13
N SER A 64 3.49 -5.36 15.25
CA SER A 64 2.06 -5.56 15.51
C SER A 64 1.22 -4.29 15.34
N ARG A 65 1.81 -3.12 15.61
CA ARG A 65 1.14 -1.83 15.48
C ARG A 65 1.06 -1.36 14.03
N VAL A 66 2.12 -1.56 13.24
CA VAL A 66 2.22 -0.98 11.89
C VAL A 66 1.74 -1.91 10.79
N TYR A 67 1.82 -3.23 11.00
CA TYR A 67 1.36 -4.22 10.02
C TYR A 67 -0.12 -4.11 9.64
N PRO A 68 -1.06 -3.81 10.55
CA PRO A 68 -2.48 -3.70 10.20
C PRO A 68 -2.72 -2.67 9.09
N PHE A 69 -1.95 -1.57 9.08
CA PHE A 69 -2.04 -0.54 8.06
C PHE A 69 -1.63 -1.02 6.67
N ASN A 70 -0.86 -2.12 6.53
CA ASN A 70 -0.57 -2.69 5.21
C ASN A 70 -1.84 -3.14 4.47
N SER A 71 -2.90 -3.51 5.18
CA SER A 71 -4.17 -3.87 4.51
C SER A 71 -4.82 -2.68 3.78
N LEU A 72 -4.47 -1.43 4.12
CA LEU A 72 -4.87 -0.25 3.34
C LEU A 72 -4.28 -0.27 1.93
N VAL A 73 -3.15 -0.95 1.71
CA VAL A 73 -2.61 -1.16 0.35
C VAL A 73 -3.62 -1.96 -0.48
N GLN A 74 -4.17 -3.05 0.06
CA GLN A 74 -5.22 -3.81 -0.62
C GLN A 74 -6.48 -2.96 -0.89
N VAL A 75 -6.84 -2.08 0.04
CA VAL A 75 -7.95 -1.14 -0.17
C VAL A 75 -7.68 -0.21 -1.35
N LEU A 76 -6.50 0.38 -1.43
CA LEU A 76 -6.11 1.25 -2.54
C LEU A 76 -6.05 0.50 -3.88
N ILE A 77 -5.48 -0.71 -3.90
CA ILE A 77 -5.43 -1.54 -5.11
C ILE A 77 -6.84 -1.85 -5.60
N PHE A 78 -7.76 -2.17 -4.70
CA PHE A 78 -9.16 -2.41 -5.05
C PHE A 78 -9.80 -1.15 -5.66
N VAL A 79 -9.58 0.03 -5.06
CA VAL A 79 -10.06 1.30 -5.63
C VAL A 79 -9.50 1.52 -7.05
N TYR A 80 -8.21 1.26 -7.27
CA TYR A 80 -7.61 1.36 -8.60
C TYR A 80 -8.22 0.36 -9.59
N ALA A 81 -8.47 -0.89 -9.16
CA ALA A 81 -9.10 -1.92 -9.98
C ALA A 81 -10.46 -1.47 -10.54
N VAL A 82 -11.29 -0.84 -9.70
CA VAL A 82 -12.61 -0.34 -10.11
C VAL A 82 -12.50 0.93 -10.95
N VAL A 83 -11.77 1.93 -10.46
CA VAL A 83 -11.81 3.30 -11.01
C VAL A 83 -10.95 3.43 -12.26
N LEU A 84 -9.76 2.82 -12.27
CA LEU A 84 -8.78 2.99 -13.36
C LEU A 84 -8.87 1.86 -14.38
N PHE A 85 -9.10 0.63 -13.93
CA PHE A 85 -9.07 -0.56 -14.79
C PHE A 85 -10.47 -1.07 -15.18
N GLY A 86 -11.54 -0.55 -14.57
CA GLY A 86 -12.92 -0.93 -14.89
C GLY A 86 -13.20 -2.41 -14.61
N GLU A 87 -12.48 -3.03 -13.68
CA GLU A 87 -12.63 -4.46 -13.41
C GLU A 87 -13.99 -4.77 -12.77
N VAL A 88 -14.61 -5.88 -13.19
CA VAL A 88 -15.91 -6.30 -12.67
C VAL A 88 -15.75 -6.83 -11.25
N VAL A 89 -16.25 -6.05 -10.30
CA VAL A 89 -16.23 -6.39 -8.88
C VAL A 89 -17.40 -7.30 -8.54
N SER A 90 -17.10 -8.55 -8.19
CA SER A 90 -18.06 -9.42 -7.50
C SER A 90 -18.36 -8.95 -6.07
N PHE A 91 -19.58 -9.22 -5.59
CA PHE A 91 -20.03 -8.99 -4.22
C PHE A 91 -19.02 -9.49 -3.17
N TRP A 92 -18.41 -10.66 -3.40
CA TRP A 92 -17.43 -11.24 -2.47
C TRP A 92 -16.17 -10.39 -2.29
N HIS A 93 -15.75 -9.61 -3.30
CA HIS A 93 -14.61 -8.71 -3.14
C HIS A 93 -14.94 -7.54 -2.22
N VAL A 94 -16.17 -7.02 -2.29
CA VAL A 94 -16.64 -5.94 -1.41
C VAL A 94 -16.71 -6.44 0.04
N VAL A 95 -17.24 -7.65 0.25
CA VAL A 95 -17.27 -8.29 1.57
C VAL A 95 -15.85 -8.48 2.12
N GLY A 96 -14.94 -9.03 1.31
CA GLY A 96 -13.53 -9.23 1.70
C GLY A 96 -12.84 -7.90 2.05
N LEU A 97 -13.06 -6.86 1.26
CA LEU A 97 -12.57 -5.51 1.53
C LEU A 97 -13.11 -4.96 2.86
N GLY A 98 -14.42 -5.13 3.10
CA GLY A 98 -15.05 -4.73 4.36
C GLY A 98 -14.43 -5.42 5.57
N LEU A 99 -14.13 -6.72 5.45
CA LEU A 99 -13.44 -7.48 6.51
C LEU A 99 -12.01 -6.98 6.76
N MET A 100 -11.25 -6.65 5.71
CA MET A 100 -9.92 -6.05 5.86
C MET A 100 -9.98 -4.73 6.62
N VAL A 101 -10.88 -3.81 6.22
CA VAL A 101 -11.06 -2.51 6.87
C VAL A 101 -11.51 -2.69 8.33
N TYR A 102 -12.46 -3.60 8.57
CA TYR A 102 -12.93 -3.91 9.91
C TYR A 102 -11.80 -4.45 10.80
N GLY A 103 -10.94 -5.32 10.27
CA GLY A 103 -9.74 -5.81 10.96
C GLY A 103 -8.79 -4.68 11.39
N VAL A 104 -8.55 -3.70 10.52
CA VAL A 104 -7.75 -2.51 10.87
C VAL A 104 -8.38 -1.71 11.99
N ILE A 105 -9.69 -1.49 11.93
CA ILE A 105 -10.42 -0.72 12.95
C ILE A 105 -10.34 -1.42 14.31
N LEU A 106 -10.54 -2.74 14.35
CA LEU A 106 -10.43 -3.53 15.57
C LEU A 106 -9.03 -3.45 16.18
N LEU A 107 -7.99 -3.58 15.35
CA LEU A 107 -6.60 -3.49 15.80
C LEU A 107 -6.24 -2.06 16.26
N GLY A 108 -6.84 -1.04 15.65
CA GLY A 108 -6.74 0.34 16.10
C GLY A 108 -7.41 0.59 17.47
N LYS A 109 -8.47 -0.16 17.76
CA LYS A 109 -9.27 -0.07 19.00
C LYS A 109 -8.76 -0.94 20.15
N SER A 110 -7.93 -1.95 19.89
CA SER A 110 -7.23 -2.77 20.92
C SER A 110 -6.15 -1.96 21.70
N ARG A 111 -6.30 -0.65 21.76
CA ARG A 111 -5.44 0.33 22.41
C ARG A 111 -6.17 0.96 23.57
#